data_AF-A0AAX3MSS7-F1
#
_entry.id   AF-A0AAX3MSS7-F1
#
_cell.length_a   1.000
_cell.length_b   1.000
_cell.length_c   1.000
_cell.angle_alpha   90.00
_cell.angle_beta   90.00
_cell.angle_gamma   90.00
#
_symmetry.space_group_name_H-M   'P 1'
#
loop_
_entity.id
_entity.type
_entity.pdbx_description
1 polymer ?
#
loop_
_entity_poly.entity_id
_entity_poly.type
_entity_poly.pdbx_seq_one_letter_code
_entity_poly.pdbx_strand_id
1 'polypeptide(L)'
;MDAVAQRLEDAGLWRRASARWLVVMGHSEYTAAQREWLLRRRTYCLAQIAHPVTSNRLDIREVAKAADATLKRMGIDNTDGRFFRDYPGVI
;
A
#
# COMPACT_ATOMS: atom_id res chain seq x y z
N MET A 1 15.73 27.85 3.16
CA MET A 1 14.88 26.72 3.61
C MET A 1 13.45 26.99 3.16
N ASP A 2 12.71 25.98 2.68
CA ASP A 2 11.35 26.16 2.16
C ASP A 2 10.32 26.20 3.30
N ALA A 3 9.72 27.36 3.52
CA ALA A 3 8.79 27.58 4.63
C ALA A 3 7.50 26.74 4.51
N VAL A 4 7.09 26.41 3.28
CA VAL A 4 5.91 25.58 3.05
C VAL A 4 6.19 24.13 3.47
N ALA A 5 7.35 23.58 3.10
CA ALA A 5 7.75 22.24 3.50
C ALA A 5 7.81 22.10 5.02
N GLN A 6 8.40 23.08 5.71
CA GLN A 6 8.49 23.10 7.17
C GLN A 6 7.10 23.15 7.83
N ARG A 7 6.21 24.04 7.38
CA ARG A 7 4.83 24.08 7.90
C ARG A 7 4.06 22.79 7.69
N LEU A 8 4.34 22.06 6.61
CA LEU A 8 3.73 20.74 6.36
C LEU A 8 4.29 19.67 7.31
N GLU A 9 5.58 19.73 7.66
CA GLU A 9 6.19 18.86 8.67
C GLU A 9 5.61 19.14 10.06
N ASP A 10 5.53 20.41 10.45
CA ASP A 10 4.97 20.83 11.75
C ASP A 10 3.49 20.42 11.89
N ALA A 11 2.76 20.41 10.77
CA ALA A 11 1.37 19.96 10.71
C ALA A 11 1.22 18.43 10.61
N GLY A 12 2.31 17.66 10.58
CA GLY A 12 2.30 16.20 10.42
C GLY A 12 1.81 15.70 9.06
N LEU A 13 1.78 16.56 8.04
CA LEU A 13 1.31 16.23 6.69
C LEU A 13 2.43 15.59 5.86
N TRP A 14 2.94 14.45 6.33
CA TRP A 14 4.20 13.82 5.89
C TRP A 14 4.30 13.55 4.38
N ARG A 15 3.22 13.06 3.74
CA ARG A 15 3.20 12.85 2.27
C ARG A 15 3.40 14.16 1.50
N ARG A 16 2.69 15.21 1.93
CA ARG A 16 2.74 16.53 1.29
C ARG A 16 4.09 17.20 1.53
N ALA A 17 4.60 17.11 2.75
CA ALA A 17 5.93 17.60 3.10
C ALA A 17 7.02 16.95 2.22
N SER A 18 7.02 15.61 2.11
CA SER A 18 7.95 14.86 1.25
C SER A 18 7.89 15.29 -0.22
N ALA A 19 6.68 15.46 -0.77
CA ALA A 19 6.50 15.95 -2.13
C ALA A 19 7.04 17.37 -2.32
N ARG A 20 6.83 18.26 -1.34
CA ARG A 20 7.36 19.63 -1.39
C ARG A 20 8.89 19.64 -1.35
N TRP A 21 9.53 18.84 -0.49
CA TRP A 21 10.98 18.71 -0.46
C TRP A 21 11.57 18.20 -1.77
N LEU A 22 10.88 17.29 -2.46
CA LEU A 22 11.29 16.83 -3.80
C LEU A 22 11.27 17.96 -4.83
N VAL A 23 10.22 18.79 -4.82
CA VAL A 23 10.13 19.96 -5.71
C VAL A 23 11.26 20.95 -5.42
N VAL A 24 11.50 21.26 -4.14
CA VAL A 24 12.57 22.18 -3.70
C VAL A 24 13.94 21.67 -4.17
N MET A 25 14.20 20.37 -4.04
CA MET A 25 15.46 19.77 -4.51
C MET A 25 15.70 19.95 -6.02
N GLY A 26 14.64 20.12 -6.82
CA GLY A 26 14.73 20.34 -8.26
C GLY A 26 15.27 21.72 -8.68
N HIS A 27 15.43 22.67 -7.75
CA HIS A 27 16.03 23.96 -8.05
C HIS A 27 17.53 23.83 -8.32
N SER A 28 17.99 24.35 -9.46
CA SER A 28 19.39 24.29 -9.91
C SER A 28 20.36 25.02 -8.97
N GLU A 29 19.86 26.00 -8.22
CA GLU A 29 20.61 26.87 -7.32
C GLU A 29 21.20 26.16 -6.10
N TYR A 30 20.71 24.97 -5.75
CA TYR A 30 21.21 24.23 -4.59
C TYR A 30 22.53 23.51 -4.88
N THR A 31 23.49 23.63 -3.98
CA THR A 31 24.74 22.87 -4.02
C THR A 31 24.50 21.39 -3.77
N ALA A 32 25.48 20.53 -4.13
CA ALA A 32 25.40 19.10 -3.86
C ALA A 32 25.13 18.78 -2.37
N ALA A 33 25.81 19.49 -1.46
CA ALA A 33 25.61 19.33 -0.02
C ALA A 33 24.19 19.73 0.44
N GLN A 34 23.65 20.81 -0.13
CA GLN A 34 22.27 21.24 0.15
C GLN A 34 21.25 20.22 -0.37
N ARG A 35 21.47 19.66 -1.57
CA ARG A 35 20.62 18.60 -2.12
C ARG A 35 20.68 17.33 -1.28
N GLU A 36 21.85 16.96 -0.78
CA GLU A 36 22.01 15.81 0.12
C GLU A 36 21.23 16.01 1.44
N TRP A 37 21.26 17.23 2.00
CA TRP A 37 20.44 17.56 3.16
C TRP A 37 18.94 17.47 2.85
N LEU A 38 18.50 18.00 1.70
CA LEU A 38 17.09 17.91 1.24
C LEU A 38 16.65 16.46 1.04
N LEU A 39 17.52 15.61 0.48
CA LEU A 39 17.28 14.17 0.35
C LEU A 39 17.08 13.52 1.71
N ARG A 40 17.97 13.77 2.68
CA ARG A 40 17.82 13.26 4.05
C ARG A 40 16.51 13.72 4.68
N ARG A 41 16.12 14.98 4.49
CA ARG A 41 14.87 15.52 5.04
C ARG A 41 13.64 14.88 4.40
N ARG A 42 13.67 14.64 3.09
CA ARG A 42 12.63 13.89 2.39
C ARG A 42 12.52 12.45 2.89
N THR A 43 13.65 11.75 3.07
CA THR A 43 13.67 10.38 3.61
C THR A 43 13.07 10.32 5.01
N TYR A 44 13.38 11.31 5.86
CA TYR A 44 12.74 11.44 7.17
C TYR A 44 11.21 11.57 7.05
N CYS A 45 10.70 12.44 6.18
CA CYS A 45 9.26 12.57 5.96
C CYS A 45 8.63 11.25 5.50
N LEU A 46 9.30 10.50 4.62
CA LEU A 46 8.79 9.21 4.13
C LEU A 46 8.69 8.18 5.26
N ALA A 47 9.66 8.14 6.18
CA ALA A 47 9.64 7.23 7.32
C ALA A 47 8.49 7.53 8.31
N GLN A 48 8.01 8.78 8.36
CA GLN A 48 6.87 9.16 9.20
C GLN A 48 5.51 8.77 8.61
N ILE A 49 5.45 8.41 7.33
CA ILE A 49 4.22 7.94 6.72
C ILE A 49 3.93 6.55 7.31
N ALA A 50 2.96 6.47 8.20
CA ALA A 50 2.45 5.20 8.68
C ALA A 50 2.12 4.32 7.47
N HIS A 51 2.76 3.17 7.37
CA HIS A 51 2.31 2.14 6.47
C HIS A 51 0.90 1.77 6.94
N PRO A 52 -0.15 1.86 6.09
CA PRO A 52 -1.40 1.24 6.46
C PRO A 52 -1.04 -0.20 6.81
N VAL A 53 -1.34 -0.59 8.04
CA VAL A 53 -1.28 -2.00 8.41
C VAL A 53 -2.28 -2.65 7.49
N THR A 54 -1.81 -3.15 6.35
CA THR A 54 -2.58 -4.08 5.57
C THR A 54 -2.74 -5.24 6.53
N SER A 55 -3.93 -5.36 7.11
CA SER A 55 -4.32 -6.65 7.64
C SER A 55 -4.12 -7.61 6.47
N ASN A 56 -3.03 -8.39 6.50
CA ASN A 56 -2.69 -9.33 5.43
C ASN A 56 -3.79 -10.40 5.24
N ARG A 57 -4.78 -10.40 6.12
CA ARG A 57 -6.06 -11.05 5.91
C ARG A 57 -7.08 -10.01 5.48
N LEU A 58 -7.41 -10.03 4.18
CA LEU A 58 -8.75 -9.64 3.76
C LEU A 58 -9.74 -10.47 4.59
N ASP A 59 -10.69 -9.83 5.25
CA ASP A 59 -11.75 -10.55 5.97
C ASP A 59 -12.72 -11.17 4.94
N ILE A 60 -12.33 -12.33 4.43
CA ILE A 60 -13.09 -13.10 3.45
C ILE A 60 -14.00 -14.15 4.11
N ARG A 61 -14.17 -14.09 5.45
CA ARG A 61 -14.99 -15.08 6.19
C ARG A 61 -16.42 -15.12 5.67
N GLU A 62 -17.02 -13.96 5.44
CA GLU A 62 -18.39 -13.88 4.93
C GLU A 62 -18.50 -14.38 3.49
N VAL A 63 -17.47 -14.14 2.66
CA VAL A 63 -17.40 -14.68 1.29
C VAL A 63 -17.30 -16.20 1.31
N ALA A 64 -16.42 -16.75 2.15
CA ALA A 64 -16.27 -18.20 2.32
C ALA A 64 -17.58 -18.84 2.83
N LYS A 65 -18.22 -18.23 3.83
CA LYS A 65 -19.50 -18.70 4.37
C LYS A 65 -20.61 -18.71 3.34
N ALA A 66 -20.70 -17.68 2.49
CA ALA A 66 -21.68 -17.61 1.41
C ALA A 66 -21.42 -18.69 0.33
N ALA A 67 -20.15 -18.93 -0.01
CA ALA A 67 -19.76 -20.01 -0.92
C ALA A 67 -20.14 -21.38 -0.34
N ASP A 68 -19.78 -21.67 0.91
CA ASP A 68 -20.11 -22.93 1.59
C ASP A 68 -21.62 -23.18 1.65
N ALA A 69 -22.42 -22.15 1.95
CA ALA A 69 -23.87 -22.25 1.96
C ALA A 69 -24.44 -22.59 0.56
N THR A 70 -23.82 -22.05 -0.49
CA THR A 70 -24.20 -22.33 -1.88
C THR A 70 -23.84 -23.76 -2.27
N LEU A 71 -22.62 -24.21 -1.95
CA LEU A 71 -22.16 -25.58 -2.20
C LEU A 71 -23.06 -26.61 -1.51
N LYS A 72 -23.48 -26.34 -0.26
CA LYS A 72 -24.45 -27.17 0.48
C LYS A 72 -25.81 -27.24 -0.22
N ARG A 73 -26.34 -26.09 -0.67
CA ARG A 73 -27.63 -26.05 -1.41
C ARG A 73 -27.56 -26.82 -2.73
N MET A 74 -26.39 -26.86 -3.35
CA MET A 74 -26.14 -27.58 -4.59
C MET A 74 -25.80 -29.07 -4.37
N GLY A 75 -25.64 -29.52 -3.11
CA GLY A 75 -25.31 -30.91 -2.78
C GLY A 75 -23.89 -31.33 -3.15
N ILE A 76 -22.95 -30.39 -3.23
CA ILE A 76 -21.56 -30.59 -3.68
C ILE A 76 -20.51 -30.23 -2.60
N ASP A 77 -20.97 -30.05 -1.36
CA ASP A 77 -20.17 -29.72 -0.19
C ASP A 77 -19.24 -30.85 0.28
N ASN A 78 -19.49 -32.09 -0.17
CA ASN A 78 -18.72 -33.28 0.17
C ASN A 78 -17.91 -33.85 -1.02
N THR A 79 -17.47 -32.96 -1.90
CA THR A 79 -16.56 -33.33 -2.97
C THR A 79 -15.12 -33.17 -2.46
N ASP A 80 -14.31 -34.24 -2.45
CA ASP A 80 -12.87 -34.24 -2.07
C ASP A 80 -11.99 -33.36 -3.01
N GLY A 81 -12.53 -32.29 -3.58
CA GLY A 81 -11.99 -31.52 -4.69
C GLY A 81 -11.98 -32.26 -6.02
N ARG A 82 -12.27 -33.57 -6.04
CA ARG A 82 -12.25 -34.42 -7.24
C ARG A 82 -13.28 -33.97 -8.29
N PHE A 83 -14.45 -33.52 -7.85
CA PHE A 83 -15.55 -33.08 -8.74
C PHE A 83 -15.17 -31.93 -9.69
N PHE A 84 -14.21 -31.09 -9.30
CA PHE A 84 -13.73 -29.96 -10.11
C PHE A 84 -12.37 -30.24 -10.79
N ARG A 85 -11.68 -31.33 -10.43
CA ARG A 85 -10.36 -31.69 -11.00
C ARG A 85 -10.46 -32.60 -12.22
N ASP A 86 -11.55 -33.34 -12.37
CA ASP A 86 -11.71 -34.34 -13.44
C ASP A 86 -12.17 -33.74 -14.79
N TYR A 87 -11.90 -32.45 -15.06
CA TYR A 87 -12.11 -31.91 -16.40
C TYR A 87 -10.95 -32.38 -17.29
N PRO A 88 -11.18 -33.21 -18.33
CA PRO A 88 -10.14 -33.52 -19.28
C PRO A 88 -9.81 -32.22 -20.02
N GLY A 89 -8.68 -31.61 -19.67
CA GLY A 89 -8.11 -30.54 -20.46
C GLY A 89 -7.85 -31.08 -21.87
N VAL A 90 -8.68 -30.67 -22.82
CA VAL A 90 -8.41 -30.88 -24.24
C VAL A 90 -7.21 -30.00 -24.57
N ILE A 91 -6.06 -30.65 -24.77
CA ILE A 91 -4.85 -30.05 -25.35
C ILE A 91 -5.06 -29.95 -26.86
#